data_AF-A0A6P4EIV4-F1
#
_entry.id   AF-A0A6P4EIV4-F1
#
_cell.length_a   1.000
_cell.length_b   1.000
_cell.length_c   1.000
_cell.angle_alpha   90.00
_cell.angle_beta   90.00
_cell.angle_gamma   90.00
#
_symmetry.space_group_name_H-M   'P 1'
#
loop_
_entity.id
_entity.type
_entity.pdbx_description
1 polymer ?
#
loop_
_entity_poly.entity_id
_entity_poly.type
_entity_poly.pdbx_seq_one_letter_code
_entity_poly.pdbx_strand_id
1 'polypeptide(L)'
;MEVFWLVLLVSYLSGVKGNANCTMCSAWVDGPVCGYNNRCYTSFKSSCEMEMLNCKLPDSYKFEETPFYGHCFRSTVQKCKAYVLLDQLNKMDKSVEMFA
;
A
#
# COMPACT_ATOMS: atom_id res chain seq x y z
N MET A 1 -0.75 -43.97 -0.22
CA MET A 1 0.07 -42.74 -0.19
C MET A 1 -0.49 -41.78 -1.24
N GLU A 2 -1.61 -41.13 -0.94
CA GLU A 2 -2.39 -40.35 -1.93
C GLU A 2 -2.89 -39.02 -1.35
N VAL A 3 -2.42 -38.64 -0.14
CA VAL A 3 -3.01 -37.52 0.61
C VAL A 3 -2.09 -36.28 0.65
N PHE A 4 -0.83 -36.43 0.23
CA PHE A 4 0.16 -35.34 0.30
C PHE A 4 0.09 -34.34 -0.86
N TRP A 5 -0.59 -34.67 -1.97
CA TRP A 5 -0.69 -33.77 -3.13
C TRP A 5 -1.75 -32.68 -2.98
N LEU A 6 -2.80 -32.91 -2.19
CA LEU A 6 -3.89 -31.93 -2.01
C LEU A 6 -3.50 -30.77 -1.09
N VAL A 7 -2.58 -30.98 -0.15
CA VAL A 7 -2.18 -29.93 0.81
C VAL A 7 -1.32 -28.85 0.14
N LEU A 8 -0.49 -29.22 -0.85
CA LEU A 8 0.39 -28.28 -1.56
C LEU A 8 -0.37 -27.33 -2.51
N LEU A 9 -1.56 -27.71 -3.00
CA LEU A 9 -2.37 -26.86 -3.88
C LEU A 9 -3.11 -25.75 -3.11
N VAL A 10 -3.43 -25.97 -1.83
CA VAL A 10 -4.15 -24.98 -1.00
C VAL A 10 -3.21 -23.85 -0.53
N SER A 11 -1.91 -24.12 -0.44
CA SER A 11 -0.92 -23.11 -0.01
C SER A 11 -0.65 -22.02 -1.05
N TYR A 12 -0.93 -22.27 -2.34
CA TYR A 12 -0.71 -21.29 -3.41
C TYR A 12 -1.79 -20.21 -3.52
N LEU A 13 -2.93 -20.39 -2.85
CA LEU A 13 -4.08 -19.48 -2.94
C LEU A 13 -4.44 -18.80 -1.62
N SER A 14 -3.52 -18.81 -0.65
CA SER A 14 -3.67 -18.04 0.60
C SER A 14 -3.44 -16.55 0.35
N GLY A 15 -4.23 -15.95 -0.53
CA GLY A 15 -4.47 -14.52 -0.55
C GLY A 15 -5.24 -14.18 0.72
N VAL A 16 -4.59 -13.53 1.66
CA VAL A 16 -5.25 -13.04 2.87
C VAL A 16 -6.27 -11.97 2.43
N LYS A 17 -7.56 -12.30 2.52
CA LYS A 17 -8.67 -11.40 2.17
C LYS A 17 -8.78 -10.32 3.25
N GLY A 18 -7.96 -9.28 3.11
CA GLY A 18 -8.17 -8.01 3.81
C GLY A 18 -9.36 -7.29 3.20
N ASN A 19 -10.23 -6.76 4.06
CA ASN A 19 -11.47 -6.10 3.68
C ASN A 19 -11.21 -4.84 2.82
N ALA A 20 -12.11 -4.57 1.86
CA ALA A 20 -12.09 -3.62 0.74
C ALA A 20 -11.23 -4.01 -0.50
N ASN A 21 -11.83 -3.88 -1.69
CA ASN A 21 -11.35 -4.27 -3.03
C ASN A 21 -10.02 -3.61 -3.49
N CYS A 22 -8.95 -3.69 -2.71
CA CYS A 22 -7.64 -3.20 -3.13
C CYS A 22 -6.99 -4.22 -4.05
N THR A 23 -6.80 -3.84 -5.31
CA THR A 23 -6.08 -4.65 -6.30
C THR A 23 -4.65 -4.92 -5.82
N MET A 24 -4.18 -6.15 -5.94
CA MET A 24 -2.78 -6.47 -5.70
C MET A 24 -1.94 -6.14 -6.93
N CYS A 25 -0.79 -5.50 -6.70
CA CYS A 25 0.18 -5.24 -7.75
C CYS A 25 0.81 -6.53 -8.25
N SER A 26 0.83 -6.72 -9.57
CA SER A 26 1.77 -7.65 -10.18
C SER A 26 3.18 -7.06 -10.10
N ALA A 27 4.18 -7.93 -9.95
CA ALA A 27 5.56 -7.53 -9.61
C ALA A 27 6.31 -6.73 -10.70
N TRP A 28 5.68 -6.41 -11.84
CA TRP A 28 6.38 -6.05 -13.08
C TRP A 28 5.90 -4.77 -13.78
N VAL A 29 5.08 -3.93 -13.13
CA VAL A 29 4.34 -2.91 -13.90
C VAL A 29 5.10 -1.60 -14.08
N ASP A 30 5.78 -1.01 -13.08
CA ASP A 30 6.41 0.32 -13.23
C ASP A 30 7.61 0.57 -12.30
N GLY A 31 8.41 1.60 -12.64
CA GLY A 31 9.55 2.09 -11.85
C GLY A 31 9.15 2.98 -10.65
N PRO A 32 10.12 3.44 -9.84
CA PRO A 32 9.84 4.17 -8.61
C PRO A 32 9.24 5.55 -8.87
N VAL A 33 8.28 5.93 -8.03
CA VAL A 33 7.54 7.20 -8.15
C VAL A 33 7.58 8.00 -6.86
N CYS A 34 7.32 9.30 -6.98
CA CYS A 34 7.26 10.21 -5.85
C CYS A 34 5.81 10.66 -5.70
N GLY A 35 5.19 10.34 -4.57
CA GLY A 35 3.82 10.73 -4.26
C GLY A 35 3.75 11.91 -3.31
N TYR A 36 2.69 12.71 -3.43
CA TYR A 36 2.36 13.84 -2.58
C TYR A 36 0.91 13.80 -2.15
N ASN A 37 0.62 13.99 -0.86
CA ASN A 37 -0.75 13.91 -0.30
C ASN A 37 -1.26 15.25 0.26
N ASN A 38 -0.90 16.36 -0.37
CA ASN A 38 -1.18 17.72 0.12
C ASN A 38 -0.56 18.08 1.48
N ARG A 39 0.30 17.22 2.03
CA ARG A 39 0.98 17.44 3.32
C ARG A 39 2.47 17.15 3.25
N CYS A 40 2.84 16.06 2.59
CA CYS A 40 4.21 15.60 2.55
C CYS A 40 4.49 14.71 1.33
N TYR A 41 5.77 14.56 1.02
CA TYR A 41 6.29 13.74 -0.06
C TYR A 41 6.79 12.40 0.47
N THR A 42 6.60 11.33 -0.31
CA THR A 42 7.22 10.03 -0.06
C THR A 42 7.46 9.27 -1.35
N SER A 43 8.53 8.47 -1.40
CA SER A 43 8.85 7.62 -2.53
C SER A 43 8.16 6.27 -2.42
N PHE A 44 7.68 5.74 -3.55
CA PHE A 44 7.12 4.40 -3.71
C PHE A 44 7.96 3.62 -4.72
N LYS A 45 7.98 2.29 -4.62
CA LYS A 45 8.70 1.44 -5.58
C LYS A 45 8.02 1.40 -6.95
N SER A 46 6.71 1.66 -6.99
CA SER A 46 5.92 1.79 -8.21
C SER A 46 4.64 2.59 -7.96
N SER A 47 4.01 3.09 -9.02
CA SER A 47 2.67 3.71 -8.94
C SER A 47 1.64 2.75 -8.36
N CYS A 48 1.76 1.46 -8.66
CA CYS A 48 0.87 0.45 -8.10
C CYS A 48 1.03 0.31 -6.57
N GLU A 49 2.25 0.33 -6.02
CA GLU A 49 2.44 0.29 -4.56
C GLU A 49 1.80 1.50 -3.87
N MET A 50 1.87 2.67 -4.52
CA MET A 50 1.18 3.88 -4.07
C MET A 50 -0.34 3.69 -4.08
N GLU A 51 -0.91 3.13 -5.14
CA GLU A 51 -2.36 2.85 -5.23
C GLU A 51 -2.84 1.83 -4.20
N MET A 52 -2.06 0.77 -3.96
CA MET A 52 -2.34 -0.20 -2.90
C MET A 52 -2.40 0.46 -1.52
N LEU A 53 -1.47 1.39 -1.25
CA LEU A 53 -1.49 2.16 -0.01
C LEU A 53 -2.70 3.09 0.03
N ASN A 54 -2.96 3.83 -1.05
CA ASN A 54 -4.10 4.76 -1.16
C ASN A 54 -5.45 4.08 -0.95
N CYS A 55 -5.60 2.84 -1.40
CA CYS A 55 -6.82 2.08 -1.20
C CYS A 55 -7.12 1.83 0.29
N LYS A 56 -6.08 1.78 1.14
CA LYS A 56 -6.17 1.64 2.60
C LYS A 56 -6.02 2.95 3.35
N LEU A 57 -5.96 4.09 2.67
CA LEU A 57 -5.86 5.38 3.31
C LEU A 57 -7.18 6.16 3.15
N PRO A 58 -7.55 6.97 4.15
CA PRO A 58 -8.63 7.93 3.98
C PRO A 58 -8.23 8.95 2.91
N ASP A 59 -9.22 9.54 2.22
CA ASP A 59 -8.98 10.43 1.07
C ASP A 59 -7.99 11.57 1.38
N SER A 60 -8.04 12.12 2.60
CA SER A 60 -7.14 13.20 3.04
C SER A 60 -5.66 12.81 3.20
N TYR A 61 -5.32 11.53 3.08
CA TYR A 61 -3.96 11.00 3.14
C TYR A 61 -3.54 10.28 1.86
N LYS A 62 -4.41 10.20 0.85
CA LYS A 62 -4.07 9.61 -0.45
C LYS A 62 -3.01 10.44 -1.15
N PHE A 63 -2.10 9.73 -1.80
CA PHE A 63 -0.99 10.29 -2.56
C PHE A 63 -1.37 10.42 -4.03
N GLU A 64 -1.01 11.55 -4.62
CA GLU A 64 -0.98 11.74 -6.06
C GLU A 64 0.46 11.65 -6.54
N GLU A 65 0.67 10.98 -7.68
CA GLU A 65 1.98 10.93 -8.30
C GLU A 65 2.42 12.32 -8.75
N THR A 66 3.64 12.70 -8.40
CA THR A 66 4.23 13.97 -8.81
C THR A 66 4.89 13.84 -10.17
N PRO A 67 5.00 14.91 -10.97
CA PRO A 67 5.61 14.86 -12.30
C PRO A 67 7.09 14.46 -12.32
N PHE A 68 7.80 14.59 -11.18
CA PHE A 68 9.24 14.33 -11.11
C PHE A 68 9.60 13.54 -9.84
N TYR A 69 10.11 12.32 -10.01
CA TYR A 69 10.62 11.48 -8.91
C TYR A 69 11.59 12.22 -7.98
N GLY A 70 12.42 13.11 -8.54
CA GLY A 70 13.40 13.93 -7.81
C GLY A 70 12.82 14.82 -6.71
N HIS A 71 11.51 15.13 -6.73
CA HIS A 71 10.88 15.98 -5.71
C HIS A 71 11.01 15.42 -4.30
N CYS A 72 10.92 14.10 -4.15
CA CYS A 72 11.03 13.42 -2.86
C CYS A 72 12.44 13.52 -2.22
N PHE A 73 13.45 13.93 -2.98
CA PHE A 73 14.84 14.02 -2.54
C PHE A 73 15.30 15.45 -2.26
N ARG A 74 14.49 16.46 -2.61
CA ARG A 74 14.81 17.85 -2.31
C ARG A 74 14.86 18.06 -0.79
N SER A 75 15.87 18.78 -0.32
CA SER A 75 16.01 19.12 1.11
C SER A 75 14.94 20.09 1.60
N THR A 76 14.31 20.83 0.68
CA THR A 76 13.31 21.86 0.98
C THR A 76 11.89 21.33 1.09
N VAL A 77 11.63 20.06 0.75
CA VAL A 77 10.29 19.48 0.82
C VAL A 77 10.04 18.79 2.15
N GLN A 78 8.79 18.84 2.60
CA GLN A 78 8.36 18.09 3.78
C GLN A 78 8.21 16.61 3.43
N LYS A 79 8.98 15.74 4.10
CA LYS A 79 8.89 14.28 3.93
C LYS A 79 7.87 13.67 4.89
N CYS A 80 7.14 12.65 4.43
CA CYS A 80 6.19 11.95 5.29
C CYS A 80 6.94 11.18 6.37
N LYS A 81 6.45 11.27 7.61
CA LYS A 81 6.98 10.50 8.71
C LYS A 81 6.33 9.12 8.70
N ALA A 82 7.14 8.05 8.61
CA ALA A 82 6.64 6.67 8.47
C ALA A 82 5.61 6.29 9.55
N TYR A 83 5.82 6.73 10.80
CA TYR A 83 4.90 6.43 11.90
C TYR A 83 3.51 7.07 11.75
N VAL A 84 3.39 8.21 11.05
CA VAL A 84 2.10 8.88 10.84
C VAL A 84 1.25 8.06 9.86
N LEU A 85 1.87 7.56 8.79
CA LEU A 85 1.20 6.69 7.83
C LEU A 85 0.78 5.37 8.47
N LEU A 86 1.65 4.77 9.29
CA LEU A 86 1.34 3.55 10.02
C LEU A 86 0.17 3.74 11.00
N ASP A 87 0.09 4.87 11.70
CA ASP A 87 -1.04 5.17 12.59
C ASP A 87 -2.37 5.29 11.83
N GLN A 88 -2.38 5.90 10.64
CA GLN A 88 -3.60 5.96 9.81
C GLN A 88 -4.04 4.58 9.33
N LEU A 89 -3.08 3.74 8.89
CA LEU A 89 -3.38 2.36 8.50
C LEU A 89 -3.95 1.56 9.68
N ASN A 90 -3.33 1.67 10.86
CA ASN A 90 -3.78 0.95 12.06
C ASN A 90 -5.16 1.39 12.55
N LYS A 91 -5.51 2.67 12.37
CA LYS A 91 -6.86 3.18 12.69
C LYS A 91 -7.92 2.55 11.79
N MET A 92 -7.61 2.35 10.51
CA MET A 92 -8.54 1.70 9.58
C MET A 92 -8.67 0.20 9.86
N ASP A 93 -7.57 -0.49 10.18
CA ASP A 93 -7.62 -1.91 10.53
C ASP A 93 -8.46 -2.17 11.79
N LYS A 94 -8.35 -1.31 12.81
CA LYS A 94 -9.16 -1.38 14.03
C LYS A 94 -10.63 -0.99 13.85
N SER A 95 -10.97 -0.28 12.77
CA SER A 95 -12.36 0.10 12.46
C SER A 95 -13.16 -1.04 11.81
N VAL A 96 -12.47 -2.10 11.39
CA VAL A 96 -13.11 -3.34 10.95
C VAL A 96 -13.39 -4.16 12.20
N GLU A 97 -14.57 -3.97 12.80
CA GLU A 97 -15.06 -4.86 13.84
C GLU A 97 -15.04 -6.30 13.30
N MET A 98 -14.14 -7.13 13.85
CA MET A 98 -14.24 -8.57 13.67
C MET A 98 -15.46 -9.02 14.45
N PHE A 99 -16.58 -9.22 13.77
CA PHE A 99 -17.69 -9.96 14.34
C PHE A 99 -17.15 -11.35 14.73
N ALA A 100 -17.11 -11.58 16.05
CA ALA A 100 -16.69 -12.83 16.68
C ALA A 100 -17.67 -13.97 16.37
#